data_AF-A0A7C6GED3-F1
#
_entry.id   AF-A0A7C6GED3-F1
#
_cell.length_a   1.000
_cell.length_b   1.000
_cell.length_c   1.000
_cell.angle_alpha   90.00
_cell.angle_beta   90.00
_cell.angle_gamma   90.00
#
_symmetry.space_group_name_H-M   'P 1'
#
loop_
_entity.id
_entity.type
_entity.pdbx_description
1 polymer ?
#
loop_
_entity_poly.entity_id
_entity_poly.type
_entity_poly.pdbx_seq_one_letter_code
_entity_poly.pdbx_strand_id
1 'polypeptide(L)'
;FGSFEKFQAQFTAVATGIQGSGWAILAYDTISDRLVTFQLFDQQGNVPVGVVPLLMLDMWEHAFYLDYKNVKGDYVKAWWNVVNWEDVAKRFDTAREKFGDLLVAKN
;
A
#
# COMPACT_ATOMS: atom_id res chain seq x y z
N PHE A 1 -5.34 -8.51 8.04
CA PHE A 1 -6.56 -7.69 7.89
C PHE A 1 -7.86 -8.42 8.24
N GLY A 2 -7.94 -9.74 8.07
CA GLY A 2 -9.11 -10.55 8.50
C GLY A 2 -10.20 -10.69 7.44
N SER A 3 -10.45 -9.65 6.64
CA SER A 3 -11.23 -9.72 5.40
C SER A 3 -10.73 -8.67 4.41
N PHE A 4 -11.21 -8.74 3.16
CA PHE A 4 -10.88 -7.73 2.15
C PHE A 4 -11.46 -6.36 2.53
N GLU A 5 -12.70 -6.31 3.05
CA GLU A 5 -13.35 -5.07 3.47
C GLU A 5 -12.59 -4.40 4.61
N LYS A 6 -12.09 -5.18 5.57
CA LYS A 6 -11.24 -4.67 6.66
C LYS A 6 -9.90 -4.14 6.14
N PHE A 7 -9.31 -4.83 5.16
CA PHE A 7 -8.11 -4.34 4.48
C PHE A 7 -8.38 -3.02 3.75
N GLN A 8 -9.43 -2.98 2.95
CA GLN A 8 -9.82 -1.81 2.16
C GLN A 8 -10.09 -0.60 3.06
N ALA A 9 -10.78 -0.81 4.19
CA ALA A 9 -11.03 0.21 5.20
C ALA A 9 -9.72 0.72 5.84
N GLN A 10 -8.82 -0.19 6.23
CA GLN A 10 -7.52 0.19 6.81
C GLN A 10 -6.64 0.93 5.79
N PHE A 11 -6.54 0.45 4.54
CA PHE A 11 -5.77 1.10 3.49
C PHE A 11 -6.35 2.49 3.13
N THR A 12 -7.67 2.60 3.07
CA THR A 12 -8.35 3.90 2.87
C THR A 12 -8.02 4.88 4.00
N ALA A 13 -8.02 4.42 5.25
CA ALA A 13 -7.63 5.25 6.39
C ALA A 13 -6.14 5.66 6.35
N VAL A 14 -5.25 4.75 5.91
CA VAL A 14 -3.83 5.07 5.65
C VAL A 14 -3.73 6.17 4.59
N ALA A 15 -4.46 6.08 3.48
CA ALA A 15 -4.42 7.09 2.42
C ALA A 15 -4.96 8.45 2.84
N THR A 16 -6.16 8.48 3.43
CA THR A 16 -6.83 9.74 3.80
C THR A 16 -6.21 10.41 5.03
N GLY A 17 -5.48 9.65 5.85
CA GLY A 17 -4.77 10.16 7.01
C GLY A 17 -3.41 10.82 6.71
N ILE A 18 -2.96 10.87 5.44
CA ILE A 18 -1.67 11.49 5.09
C ILE A 18 -1.78 13.01 5.27
N GLN A 19 -0.87 13.57 6.07
CA GLN A 19 -0.71 15.01 6.25
C GLN A 19 0.39 15.50 5.32
N GLY A 20 0.03 16.36 4.36
CA GLY A 20 0.93 16.80 3.29
C GLY A 20 0.93 15.84 2.11
N SER A 21 2.11 15.65 1.51
CA SER A 21 2.34 14.82 0.34
C SER A 21 2.79 13.41 0.74
N GLY A 22 2.40 12.40 -0.04
CA GLY A 22 2.81 11.03 0.25
C GLY A 22 2.02 9.97 -0.49
N TRP A 23 2.22 8.73 -0.05
CA TRP A 23 1.62 7.53 -0.63
C TRP A 23 1.05 6.61 0.43
N ALA A 24 -0.07 5.94 0.12
CA ALA A 24 -0.48 4.77 0.88
C ALA A 24 0.06 3.51 0.22
N ILE A 25 0.67 2.63 1.02
CA ILE A 25 1.35 1.44 0.51
C ILE A 25 0.80 0.20 1.21
N LEU A 26 0.49 -0.83 0.43
CA LEU A 26 0.40 -2.22 0.86
C LEU A 26 1.72 -2.88 0.47
N ALA A 27 2.36 -3.54 1.43
CA ALA A 27 3.62 -4.22 1.21
C ALA A 27 3.63 -5.60 1.86
N TYR A 28 4.54 -6.44 1.38
CA TYR A 28 4.95 -7.66 2.04
C TYR A 28 6.15 -7.37 2.93
N ASP A 29 6.03 -7.62 4.23
CA ASP A 29 7.13 -7.56 5.18
C ASP A 29 7.85 -8.91 5.20
N THR A 30 9.10 -8.92 4.72
CA THR A 30 9.90 -10.13 4.58
C THR A 30 10.42 -10.64 5.93
N ILE A 31 10.36 -9.84 6.99
CA ILE A 31 10.80 -10.23 8.33
C ILE A 31 9.68 -10.97 9.05
N SER A 32 8.45 -10.46 8.96
CA SER A 32 7.30 -11.05 9.66
C SER A 32 6.49 -12.04 8.83
N ASP A 33 6.81 -12.20 7.54
CA ASP A 33 6.04 -12.98 6.55
C ASP A 33 4.55 -12.56 6.52
N ARG A 34 4.31 -11.23 6.53
CA ARG A 34 2.95 -10.67 6.60
C ARG A 34 2.75 -9.53 5.63
N LEU A 35 1.49 -9.31 5.28
CA LEU A 35 1.05 -8.10 4.60
C LEU A 35 0.87 -6.96 5.61
N VAL A 36 1.43 -5.80 5.29
CA VAL A 36 1.38 -4.58 6.10
C VAL A 36 0.92 -3.40 5.25
N THR A 37 0.32 -2.38 5.89
CA THR A 37 0.07 -1.08 5.26
C THR A 37 0.79 0.03 6.00
N PHE A 38 1.30 1.02 5.28
CA PHE A 38 1.95 2.19 5.85
C PHE A 38 1.82 3.42 4.95
N GLN A 39 2.08 4.59 5.52
CA GLN A 39 2.17 5.86 4.81
C GLN A 39 3.63 6.12 4.45
N LEU A 40 3.93 6.41 3.19
CA LEU A 40 5.20 6.98 2.77
C LEU A 40 5.04 8.49 2.73
N PHE A 41 5.83 9.23 3.51
CA PHE A 41 5.82 10.69 3.51
C PHE A 41 6.72 11.23 2.41
N ASP A 42 6.22 12.19 1.64
CA ASP A 42 6.81 12.68 0.39
C ASP A 42 7.14 11.51 -0.56
N GLN A 43 8.42 11.17 -0.70
CA GLN A 43 8.92 10.05 -1.50
C GLN A 43 9.84 9.11 -0.71
N GLN A 44 10.16 9.45 0.55
CA GLN A 44 11.28 8.82 1.27
C GLN A 44 11.11 8.74 2.80
N GLY A 45 10.12 9.43 3.37
CA GLY A 45 9.88 9.41 4.81
C GLY A 45 9.03 8.23 5.25
N ASN A 46 9.27 7.72 6.47
CA ASN A 46 8.51 6.60 7.05
C ASN A 46 8.58 5.30 6.22
N VAL A 47 9.78 4.91 5.80
CA VAL A 47 10.04 3.68 5.03
C VAL A 47 10.44 2.55 5.99
N PRO A 48 9.58 1.54 6.21
CA PRO A 48 9.97 0.36 6.99
C PRO A 48 11.08 -0.42 6.27
N VAL A 49 12.01 -1.00 7.03
CA VAL A 49 13.08 -1.83 6.46
C VAL A 49 12.53 -3.21 6.11
N GLY A 50 12.99 -3.79 5.00
CA GLY A 50 12.65 -5.18 4.64
C GLY A 50 11.23 -5.36 4.13
N VAL A 51 10.62 -4.31 3.57
CA VAL A 51 9.29 -4.40 2.94
C VAL A 51 9.40 -4.35 1.42
N VAL A 52 8.57 -5.13 0.75
CA VAL A 52 8.42 -5.15 -0.71
C VAL A 52 7.06 -4.53 -1.06
N PRO A 53 7.01 -3.33 -1.69
CA PRO A 53 5.75 -2.70 -2.10
C PRO A 53 4.97 -3.54 -3.11
N LEU A 54 3.67 -3.69 -2.88
CA LEU A 54 2.76 -4.49 -3.73
C LEU A 54 1.71 -3.62 -4.42
N LEU A 55 1.17 -2.62 -3.71
CA LEU A 55 0.18 -1.68 -4.22
C LEU A 55 0.46 -0.31 -3.61
N MET A 56 0.46 0.73 -4.45
CA MET A 56 0.73 2.10 -4.04
C MET A 56 -0.37 3.03 -4.58
N LEU A 57 -0.79 3.97 -3.74
CA LEU A 57 -1.73 5.03 -4.09
C LEU A 57 -1.05 6.38 -3.85
N ASP A 58 -0.92 7.17 -4.92
CA ASP A 58 -0.40 8.54 -4.87
C ASP A 58 -1.43 9.46 -4.20
N MET A 59 -1.05 10.07 -3.07
CA MET A 59 -1.89 11.03 -2.35
C MET A 59 -1.34 12.45 -2.42
N TRP A 60 -0.40 12.72 -3.33
CA TRP A 60 -0.01 14.08 -3.70
C TRP A 60 -1.19 14.78 -4.39
N GLU A 61 -1.38 16.07 -4.11
CA GLU A 61 -2.51 16.81 -4.69
C GLU A 61 -2.49 16.79 -6.22
N HIS A 62 -1.31 16.83 -6.84
CA HIS A 62 -1.19 16.74 -8.31
C HIS A 62 -1.81 15.48 -8.91
N ALA A 63 -2.01 14.41 -8.12
CA ALA A 63 -2.52 13.13 -8.62
C ALA A 63 -4.03 13.15 -8.81
N PHE A 64 -4.74 14.07 -8.15
CA PHE A 64 -6.21 14.07 -8.13
C PHE A 64 -6.86 15.46 -8.22
N TYR A 65 -6.11 16.55 -8.06
CA TYR A 65 -6.71 17.88 -7.86
C TYR A 65 -7.50 18.40 -9.08
N LEU A 66 -7.15 17.98 -10.30
CA LEU A 66 -7.88 18.41 -11.48
C LEU A 66 -9.33 17.92 -11.48
N ASP A 67 -9.55 16.65 -11.14
CA ASP A 67 -10.86 16.00 -11.18
C ASP A 67 -11.62 16.08 -9.84
N TYR A 68 -10.90 16.00 -8.71
CA TYR A 68 -11.50 15.86 -7.37
C TYR A 68 -11.25 17.06 -6.44
N LYS A 69 -10.43 18.03 -6.85
CA LYS A 69 -10.05 19.20 -6.05
C LYS A 69 -9.57 18.78 -4.65
N ASN A 70 -10.18 19.30 -3.59
CA ASN A 70 -9.87 19.01 -2.19
C ASN A 70 -10.61 17.76 -1.65
N VAL A 71 -11.44 17.08 -2.44
CA VAL A 71 -12.26 15.95 -2.01
C VAL A 71 -11.49 14.64 -2.16
N LYS A 72 -10.43 14.46 -1.35
CA LYS A 72 -9.55 13.29 -1.40
C LYS A 72 -10.30 11.95 -1.27
N GLY A 73 -11.37 11.92 -0.47
CA GLY A 73 -12.17 10.70 -0.26
C GLY A 73 -12.80 10.13 -1.54
N ASP A 74 -13.28 11.00 -2.44
CA ASP A 74 -13.88 10.59 -3.70
C ASP A 74 -12.83 10.04 -4.67
N TYR A 75 -11.64 10.64 -4.67
CA TYR A 75 -10.50 10.11 -5.40
C TYR A 75 -10.13 8.69 -4.94
N VAL A 76 -9.97 8.48 -3.63
CA VAL A 76 -9.63 7.14 -3.08
C VAL A 76 -10.73 6.13 -3.41
N LYS A 77 -12.00 6.53 -3.30
CA LYS A 77 -13.15 5.68 -3.66
C LYS A 77 -13.14 5.29 -5.14
N ALA A 78 -12.83 6.23 -6.04
CA ALA A 78 -12.73 5.98 -7.47
C ALA A 78 -11.53 5.08 -7.80
N TRP A 79 -10.38 5.33 -7.17
CA TRP A 79 -9.15 4.57 -7.35
C TRP A 79 -9.33 3.07 -7.08
N TRP A 80 -10.12 2.69 -6.07
CA TRP A 80 -10.42 1.28 -5.79
C TRP A 80 -11.01 0.51 -6.99
N ASN A 81 -11.69 1.19 -7.91
CA ASN A 81 -12.29 0.55 -9.09
C ASN A 81 -11.29 0.29 -10.22
N VAL A 82 -10.09 0.86 -10.15
CA VAL A 82 -9.06 0.74 -11.20
C VAL A 82 -7.80 0.01 -10.71
N VAL A 83 -7.83 -0.55 -9.51
CA VAL A 83 -6.71 -1.35 -8.97
C VAL A 83 -6.51 -2.60 -9.83
N ASN A 84 -5.28 -2.79 -10.30
CA ASN A 84 -4.89 -4.01 -11.02
C ASN A 84 -4.51 -5.12 -10.03
N TRP A 85 -5.50 -5.91 -9.60
CA TRP A 85 -5.30 -7.00 -8.65
C TRP A 85 -4.42 -8.14 -9.19
N GLU A 86 -4.38 -8.35 -10.50
CA GLU A 86 -3.50 -9.35 -11.11
C GLU A 86 -2.03 -8.96 -10.95
N ASP A 87 -1.69 -7.69 -11.12
CA ASP A 87 -0.33 -7.19 -10.88
C ASP A 87 0.06 -7.29 -9.41
N VAL A 88 -0.85 -6.92 -8.49
CA VAL A 88 -0.63 -7.06 -7.04
C VAL A 88 -0.37 -8.51 -6.64
N ALA A 89 -1.15 -9.45 -7.19
CA ALA A 89 -0.96 -10.88 -6.95
C ALA A 89 0.40 -11.37 -7.48
N LYS A 90 0.78 -11.02 -8.71
CA LYS A 90 2.08 -11.38 -9.30
C LYS A 90 3.26 -10.83 -8.49
N ARG A 91 3.17 -9.59 -8.02
CA ARG A 91 4.19 -8.99 -7.13
C ARG A 91 4.30 -9.73 -5.81
N PHE A 92 3.16 -10.12 -5.22
CA PHE A 92 3.13 -10.84 -3.96
C PHE A 92 3.76 -12.24 -4.10
N ASP A 93 3.40 -12.98 -5.15
CA ASP A 93 3.97 -14.30 -5.42
C ASP A 93 5.49 -14.21 -5.62
N THR A 94 5.95 -13.23 -6.41
CA THR A 94 7.38 -12.96 -6.62
C THR A 94 8.09 -12.61 -5.31
N ALA A 95 7.48 -11.78 -4.47
CA ALA A 95 8.06 -11.37 -3.20
C ALA A 95 8.20 -12.56 -2.23
N ARG A 96 7.18 -13.42 -2.15
CA ARG A 96 7.23 -14.63 -1.33
C ARG A 96 8.23 -15.65 -1.84
N GLU A 97 8.32 -15.85 -3.15
CA GLU A 97 9.31 -16.75 -3.75
C GLU A 97 10.75 -16.29 -3.44
N LYS A 98 11.03 -15.00 -3.57
CA LYS A 98 12.38 -14.46 -3.38
C LYS A 98 12.79 -14.27 -1.93
N PHE A 99 11.85 -13.97 -1.05
CA PHE A 99 12.14 -13.49 0.32
C PHE A 99 11.42 -14.24 1.43
N GLY A 100 10.53 -15.19 1.14
CA GLY A 100 9.77 -15.92 2.17
C GLY A 100 10.64 -16.76 3.11
N ASP A 101 11.88 -17.07 2.69
CA ASP A 101 12.82 -17.88 3.46
C ASP A 101 13.94 -17.06 4.11
N LEU A 102 13.85 -15.71 4.09
CA LEU A 102 14.98 -14.85 4.45
C LEU A 102 15.39 -14.97 5.94
N LEU A 103 14.46 -15.26 6.85
CA LEU A 103 14.72 -15.16 8.31
C LEU A 103 14.03 -16.22 9.19
N VAL A 104 13.17 -17.07 8.66
CA VAL A 104 12.57 -18.17 9.45
C VAL A 104 13.38 -19.43 9.18
N ALA A 105 14.24 -19.82 10.12
CA ALA A 105 14.90 -21.12 10.09
C ALA A 105 13.81 -22.20 10.02
N LYS A 106 13.73 -22.90 8.88
CA LYS A 106 12.89 -24.09 8.73
C LYS A 106 13.53 -25.19 9.60
N ASN A 107 12.89 -25.49 10.73
CA ASN A 107 13.17 -26.71 11.51
C ASN A 107 12.60 -27.94 10.81
#